data_AF-A0AAU1Z781-F1
#
_entry.id   AF-A0AAU1Z781-F1
#
_cell.length_a   1.000
_cell.length_b   1.000
_cell.length_c   1.000
_cell.angle_alpha   90.00
_cell.angle_beta   90.00
_cell.angle_gamma   90.00
#
_symmetry.space_group_name_H-M   'P 1'
#
loop_
_entity.id
_entity.type
_entity.pdbx_description
1 polymer ?
#
loop_
_entity_poly.entity_id
_entity_poly.type
_entity_poly.pdbx_seq_one_letter_code
_entity_poly.pdbx_strand_id
1 'polypeptide(L)'
;MGAGRDPREIRTVFNFPGRITDRPLTATRDEDGRWIGGSVDQWVEELTGAVLEHGASGFVLFSPGGGTQDIDSLACWGREIAPAVREAGA
;
A
#
# COMPACT_ATOMS: atom_id res chain seq x y z
N MET A 1 23.17 14.40 -26.55
CA MET A 1 22.56 13.16 -26.02
C MET A 1 22.20 13.42 -24.56
N GLY A 2 21.04 14.01 -24.30
CA GLY A 2 20.54 14.21 -22.93
C GLY A 2 19.73 12.98 -22.53
N ALA A 3 20.37 11.98 -21.93
CA ALA A 3 19.67 10.87 -21.33
C ALA A 3 19.30 11.28 -19.90
N GLY A 4 18.20 12.00 -19.73
CA GLY A 4 17.69 12.36 -18.42
C GLY A 4 16.17 12.42 -18.48
N ARG A 5 15.51 11.50 -17.79
CA ARG A 5 14.10 11.68 -17.42
C ARG A 5 14.00 12.97 -16.62
N ASP A 6 12.97 13.78 -16.86
CA ASP A 6 12.73 14.94 -16.02
C ASP A 6 12.47 14.42 -14.60
N PRO A 7 13.15 14.94 -13.56
CA PRO A 7 12.99 14.42 -12.20
C PRO A 7 11.54 14.48 -11.70
N ARG A 8 10.70 15.32 -12.33
CA ARG A 8 9.25 15.42 -12.08
C ARG A 8 8.44 14.26 -12.66
N GLU A 9 9.02 13.48 -13.57
CA GLU A 9 8.46 12.23 -14.08
C GLU A 9 8.71 11.04 -13.14
N ILE A 10 9.55 11.20 -12.11
CA ILE A 10 9.81 10.16 -11.12
C ILE A 10 8.60 10.09 -10.17
N ARG A 11 7.79 9.05 -10.34
CA ARG A 11 6.65 8.74 -9.46
C ARG A 11 7.12 7.80 -8.36
N THR A 12 6.98 8.19 -7.10
CA THR A 12 7.27 7.33 -5.95
C THR A 12 6.18 6.29 -5.83
N VAL A 13 6.54 5.02 -6.06
CA VAL A 13 5.66 3.87 -5.90
C VAL A 13 6.17 3.06 -4.71
N PHE A 14 5.36 2.94 -3.67
CA PHE A 14 5.72 2.14 -2.50
C PHE A 14 5.30 0.69 -2.69
N ASN A 15 6.20 -0.24 -2.37
CA ASN A 15 5.91 -1.65 -2.35
C ASN A 15 5.48 -2.04 -0.93
N PHE A 16 4.27 -2.58 -0.81
CA PHE A 16 3.73 -2.99 0.48
C PHE A 16 3.67 -4.52 0.56
N PRO A 17 4.67 -5.15 1.18
CA PRO A 17 4.58 -6.55 1.58
C PRO A 17 3.73 -6.62 2.85
N GLY A 18 2.49 -7.09 2.73
CA GLY A 18 1.61 -7.18 3.91
C GLY A 18 0.43 -8.09 3.65
N ARG A 19 -0.12 -8.67 4.72
CA ARG A 19 -1.36 -9.44 4.64
C ARG A 19 -2.56 -8.55 4.93
N ILE A 20 -3.62 -8.70 4.15
CA ILE A 20 -4.93 -8.13 4.48
C ILE A 20 -5.62 -9.13 5.40
N THR A 21 -6.09 -8.67 6.56
CA THR A 21 -6.76 -9.49 7.56
C THR A 21 -8.20 -9.03 7.74
N ASP A 22 -9.10 -9.96 8.06
CA ASP A 22 -10.51 -9.64 8.37
C ASP A 22 -10.62 -8.72 9.59
N ARG A 23 -9.78 -8.96 10.61
CA ARG A 23 -9.78 -8.20 11.87
C ARG A 23 -8.58 -7.28 11.97
N PRO A 24 -8.71 -6.14 12.67
CA PRO A 24 -7.59 -5.25 12.92
C PRO A 24 -6.52 -5.98 13.74
N LEU A 25 -5.26 -5.73 13.38
CA LEU A 25 -4.12 -6.19 14.15
C LEU A 25 -3.85 -5.22 15.30
N THR A 26 -3.43 -5.74 16.45
CA THR A 26 -3.00 -4.92 17.59
C THR A 26 -1.83 -4.01 17.24
N ALA A 27 -0.94 -4.47 16.36
CA ALA A 27 0.13 -3.70 15.76
C ALA A 27 0.26 -4.06 14.29
N THR A 28 0.37 -3.06 13.43
CA THR A 28 0.55 -3.22 11.97
C THR A 28 2.01 -3.33 11.55
N ARG A 29 2.93 -3.17 12.52
CA ARG A 29 4.36 -3.30 12.36
C ARG A 29 4.94 -4.31 13.35
N ASP A 30 5.94 -5.04 12.90
CA ASP A 30 6.75 -5.93 13.74
C ASP A 30 7.70 -5.14 14.67
N GLU A 31 8.41 -5.83 15.56
CA GLU A 31 9.41 -5.26 16.48
C GLU A 31 10.50 -4.45 15.76
N ASP A 32 10.85 -4.81 14.53
CA ASP A 32 11.80 -4.07 13.67
C ASP A 32 11.17 -2.86 12.95
N GLY A 33 9.90 -2.54 13.22
CA GLY A 33 9.16 -1.47 12.57
C GLY A 33 8.73 -1.78 11.14
N ARG A 34 8.87 -3.03 10.68
CA ARG A 34 8.45 -3.45 9.33
C ARG A 34 6.95 -3.62 9.26
N TRP A 35 6.34 -3.14 8.18
CA TRP A 35 4.94 -3.39 7.88
C TRP A 35 4.67 -4.90 7.76
N ILE A 36 3.67 -5.39 8.50
CA ILE A 36 3.25 -6.80 8.45
C ILE A 36 1.85 -6.98 7.85
N GLY A 37 1.06 -5.91 7.75
CA GLY A 37 -0.32 -5.93 7.28
C GLY A 37 -1.31 -5.38 8.29
N GLY A 38 -2.59 -5.67 8.10
CA GLY A 38 -3.68 -5.14 8.91
C GLY A 38 -5.05 -5.37 8.29
N SER A 39 -6.08 -4.87 8.97
CA SER A 39 -7.43 -4.80 8.40
C SER A 39 -7.53 -3.79 7.26
N VAL A 40 -8.62 -3.84 6.49
CA VAL A 40 -8.93 -2.87 5.44
C VAL A 40 -8.77 -1.43 5.92
N ASP A 41 -9.35 -1.12 7.08
CA ASP A 41 -9.27 0.22 7.68
C ASP A 41 -7.82 0.64 7.97
N GLN A 42 -7.02 -0.24 8.57
CA GLN A 42 -5.60 0.01 8.85
C GLN A 42 -4.77 0.20 7.56
N TRP A 43 -5.11 -0.53 6.50
CA TRP A 43 -4.51 -0.32 5.18
C TRP A 43 -4.90 1.03 4.59
N VAL A 44 -6.17 1.42 4.67
CA VAL A 44 -6.65 2.70 4.13
C VAL A 44 -6.00 3.87 4.87
N GLU A 45 -5.93 3.82 6.20
CA GLU A 45 -5.28 4.86 7.01
C GLU A 45 -3.81 5.05 6.61
N GLU A 46 -3.05 3.96 6.56
CA GLU A 46 -1.62 4.02 6.24
C GLU A 46 -1.38 4.57 4.83
N LEU A 47 -2.05 3.99 3.82
CA LEU A 47 -1.85 4.38 2.44
C LEU A 47 -2.30 5.83 2.19
N THR A 48 -3.36 6.27 2.86
CA THR A 48 -3.82 7.66 2.78
C THR A 48 -2.79 8.61 3.37
N GLY A 49 -2.21 8.27 4.54
CA GLY A 49 -1.08 9.01 5.11
C GLY A 49 0.10 9.08 4.14
N ALA A 50 0.44 7.96 3.49
CA ALA A 50 1.50 7.92 2.48
C ALA A 50 1.22 8.81 1.26
N VAL A 51 -0.04 8.92 0.80
CA VAL A 51 -0.41 9.85 -0.28
C VAL A 51 -0.34 11.31 0.18
N LEU A 52 -1.00 11.63 1.29
CA LEU A 52 -1.18 13.02 1.75
C LEU A 52 0.11 13.63 2.31
N GLU A 53 0.84 12.86 3.12
CA GLU A 53 2.03 13.37 3.83
C GLU A 53 3.31 13.15 3.03
N HIS A 54 3.39 12.07 2.25
CA HIS A 54 4.61 11.66 1.56
C HIS A 54 4.53 11.77 0.03
N GLY A 55 3.39 12.19 -0.53
CA GLY A 55 3.22 12.38 -1.98
C GLY A 55 3.31 11.08 -2.78
N ALA A 56 2.95 9.95 -2.17
CA ALA A 56 2.92 8.66 -2.86
C ALA A 56 2.07 8.74 -4.13
N SER A 57 2.64 8.36 -5.26
CA SER A 57 1.95 8.39 -6.56
C SER A 57 1.29 7.06 -6.90
N GLY A 58 1.53 6.01 -6.11
CA GLY A 58 0.93 4.69 -6.29
C GLY A 58 1.53 3.66 -5.36
N PHE A 59 0.89 2.50 -5.32
CA PHE A 59 1.25 1.39 -4.45
C PHE A 59 1.23 0.08 -5.23
N VAL A 60 2.15 -0.82 -4.89
CA VAL A 60 2.15 -2.20 -5.39
C VAL A 60 2.01 -3.13 -4.21
N LEU A 61 0.95 -3.96 -4.26
CA LEU A 61 0.72 -5.03 -3.29
C LEU A 61 1.67 -6.20 -3.60
N PHE A 62 2.51 -6.55 -2.62
CA PHE A 62 3.48 -7.64 -2.74
C PHE A 62 3.13 -8.81 -1.81
N SER A 63 3.41 -10.03 -2.27
CA SER A 63 3.10 -11.22 -1.48
C SER A 63 4.16 -11.35 -0.40
N PRO A 64 3.80 -11.45 0.89
CA PRO A 64 4.77 -11.48 1.97
C PRO A 64 5.77 -12.65 1.88
N GLY A 65 5.47 -13.70 1.08
CA GLY A 65 6.35 -14.83 0.81
C GLY A 65 6.94 -14.90 -0.62
N GLY A 66 6.82 -13.85 -1.45
CA GLY A 66 7.39 -13.83 -2.80
C GLY A 66 6.68 -14.69 -3.85
N GLY A 67 5.45 -15.13 -3.58
CA GLY A 67 4.62 -15.95 -4.48
C GLY A 67 3.40 -15.21 -5.05
N THR A 68 2.43 -15.96 -5.58
CA THR A 68 1.15 -15.42 -6.06
C THR A 68 0.33 -14.84 -4.91
N GLN A 69 -0.29 -13.67 -5.14
CA GLN A 69 -1.25 -13.09 -4.21
C GLN A 69 -2.43 -14.04 -3.99
N ASP A 70 -2.89 -14.11 -2.75
CA ASP A 70 -4.16 -14.74 -2.46
C ASP A 70 -5.30 -13.96 -3.18
N ILE A 71 -6.24 -14.70 -3.78
CA ILE A 71 -7.30 -14.11 -4.62
C ILE A 71 -8.23 -13.24 -3.79
N ASP A 72 -8.51 -13.64 -2.55
CA ASP A 72 -9.37 -12.87 -1.63
C ASP A 72 -8.70 -11.55 -1.26
N SER A 73 -7.41 -11.59 -0.91
CA SER A 73 -6.58 -10.42 -0.65
C SER A 73 -6.54 -9.47 -1.86
N LEU A 74 -6.38 -10.00 -3.08
CA LEU A 74 -6.41 -9.19 -4.31
C LEU A 74 -7.78 -8.56 -4.57
N ALA A 75 -8.86 -9.30 -4.32
CA ALA A 75 -10.22 -8.81 -4.48
C ALA A 75 -10.52 -7.68 -3.48
N CYS A 76 -10.16 -7.87 -2.21
CA CYS A 76 -10.28 -6.86 -1.16
C CYS A 76 -9.47 -5.60 -1.48
N TRP A 77 -8.21 -5.77 -1.91
CA TRP A 77 -7.36 -4.66 -2.35
C TRP A 77 -8.02 -3.82 -3.45
N GLY A 78 -8.50 -4.47 -4.52
CA GLY A 78 -9.06 -3.79 -5.68
C GLY A 78 -10.45 -3.20 -5.46
N ARG A 79 -11.25 -3.77 -4.55
CA ARG A 79 -12.67 -3.40 -4.36
C ARG A 79 -12.91 -2.52 -3.14
N GLU A 80 -12.04 -2.59 -2.13
CA GLU A 80 -12.27 -1.92 -0.85
C GLU A 80 -11.15 -0.91 -0.56
N ILE A 81 -9.89 -1.36 -0.54
CA ILE A 81 -8.75 -0.53 -0.13
C ILE A 81 -8.46 0.57 -1.17
N ALA A 82 -8.18 0.18 -2.42
CA ALA A 82 -7.82 1.12 -3.48
C ALA A 82 -8.87 2.24 -3.72
N PRO A 83 -10.18 1.97 -3.80
CA PRO A 83 -11.17 3.03 -3.92
C PRO A 83 -11.22 3.91 -2.67
N ALA A 84 -11.20 3.36 -1.45
CA ALA A 84 -11.25 4.16 -0.23
C ALA A 84 -10.08 5.14 -0.11
N VAL A 85 -8.85 4.70 -0.44
CA VAL A 85 -7.67 5.58 -0.46
C VAL A 85 -7.82 6.70 -1.50
N ARG A 86 -8.38 6.39 -2.67
CA ARG A 86 -8.61 7.40 -3.71
C ARG A 86 -9.63 8.45 -3.27
N GLU A 87 -10.73 8.03 -2.65
CA GLU A 87 -11.76 8.96 -2.16
C GLU A 87 -11.21 9.86 -1.03
N ALA A 88 -10.30 9.34 -0.20
CA ALA A 88 -9.69 10.11 0.88
C ALA A 88 -8.63 11.12 0.39
N GLY A 89 -8.00 10.85 -0.76
CA GLY A 89 -7.00 11.73 -1.39
C GLY A 89 -7.54 12.66 -2.47
N ALA A 90 -8.84 12.60 -2.78
CA ALA A 90 -9.53 13.45 -3.77
C ALA A 90 -9.89 14.83 -3.19
#